data_AF-A0A965DCN9-F1
#
_entry.id   AF-A0A965DCN9-F1
#
_cell.length_a   1.000
_cell.length_b   1.000
_cell.length_c   1.000
_cell.angle_alpha   90.00
_cell.angle_beta   90.00
_cell.angle_gamma   90.00
#
_symmetry.space_group_name_H-M   'P 1'
#
loop_
_entity.id
_entity.type
_entity.pdbx_description
1 polymer ?
#
loop_
_entity_poly.entity_id
_entity_poly.type
_entity_poly.pdbx_seq_one_letter_code
_entity_poly.pdbx_strand_id
1 'polypeptide(L)'
;MHYFLKIKDQQAVDHWSLGSLILGFAVLLTIFRQELPLLLSYYIANGVAAVAYVVLNRALKSLTTATPGPVRLEVSDALIFFIYTISLYALDRWITGEFKDVAKTGFVSVWMVLISYLGAKYCLQIHERFGMKLARNFAYLFVAVAILWLGRILAALLVQVTHAFDTALINTLIWVAIFVVGIVKYMVFPLLLLQKNENDKQEQLRKSLARANKTVTSSALTASIAHELNQPLAAMRINSQVLLKALEAQQTSAQAGGASLEMTSIVRDILQDNERASQII
;
A
#
# COMPACT_ATOMS: atom_id res chain seq x y z
N MET A 1 -22.88 -7.88 2.27
CA MET A 1 -21.62 -8.23 2.97
C MET A 1 -20.38 -8.33 2.05
N HIS A 2 -20.53 -8.30 0.71
CA HIS A 2 -19.38 -8.38 -0.22
C HIS A 2 -18.62 -7.06 -0.46
N TYR A 3 -19.11 -5.92 0.05
CA TYR A 3 -18.53 -4.59 -0.24
C TYR A 3 -17.43 -4.15 0.74
N PHE A 4 -17.29 -4.83 1.89
CA PHE A 4 -16.38 -4.39 2.96
C PHE A 4 -14.97 -5.00 2.90
N LEU A 5 -14.71 -5.99 2.04
CA LEU A 5 -13.46 -6.78 2.08
C LEU A 5 -12.76 -6.93 0.72
N LYS A 6 -12.96 -6.00 -0.23
CA LYS A 6 -12.09 -5.96 -1.43
C LYS A 6 -10.77 -5.30 -1.03
N ILE A 7 -9.93 -6.04 -0.31
CA ILE A 7 -8.56 -5.62 0.01
C ILE A 7 -7.76 -5.73 -1.29
N LYS A 8 -7.25 -4.60 -1.77
CA LYS A 8 -6.46 -4.52 -2.99
C LYS A 8 -5.17 -5.34 -2.89
N ASP A 9 -4.65 -5.48 -1.68
CA ASP A 9 -3.45 -6.24 -1.33
C ASP A 9 -3.75 -7.69 -0.92
N GLN A 10 -4.56 -8.40 -1.72
CA GLN A 10 -4.99 -9.77 -1.43
C GLN A 10 -3.80 -10.71 -1.18
N GLN A 11 -2.73 -10.56 -1.96
CA GLN A 11 -1.52 -11.36 -1.81
C GLN A 11 -0.85 -11.19 -0.44
N ALA A 12 -0.87 -9.98 0.14
CA ALA A 12 -0.32 -9.74 1.46
C ALA A 12 -1.16 -10.44 2.54
N VAL A 13 -2.50 -10.37 2.40
CA VAL A 13 -3.44 -11.08 3.28
C VAL A 13 -3.20 -12.59 3.22
N ASP A 14 -3.13 -13.14 2.02
CA ASP A 14 -2.97 -14.58 1.80
C ASP A 14 -1.66 -15.11 2.40
N HIS A 15 -0.53 -14.42 2.19
CA HIS A 15 0.74 -14.78 2.83
C HIS A 15 0.66 -14.66 4.35
N TRP A 16 0.07 -13.59 4.87
CA TRP A 16 -0.02 -13.39 6.32
C TRP A 16 -0.87 -14.47 6.98
N SER A 17 -2.03 -14.79 6.39
CA SER A 17 -2.93 -15.85 6.84
C SER A 17 -2.27 -17.22 6.74
N LEU A 18 -1.62 -17.54 5.61
CA LEU A 18 -0.91 -18.81 5.44
C LEU A 18 0.22 -18.96 6.48
N GLY A 19 1.06 -17.93 6.64
CA GLY A 19 2.12 -17.93 7.64
C GLY A 19 1.59 -18.07 9.06
N SER A 20 0.47 -17.42 9.38
CA SER A 20 -0.21 -17.54 10.69
C SER A 20 -0.71 -18.97 10.95
N LEU A 21 -1.30 -19.63 9.95
CA LEU A 21 -1.77 -21.02 10.04
C LEU A 21 -0.61 -22.00 10.24
N ILE A 22 0.47 -21.83 9.47
CA ILE A 22 1.69 -22.64 9.60
C ILE A 22 2.30 -22.45 10.99
N LEU A 23 2.37 -21.21 11.50
CA LEU A 23 2.86 -20.95 12.85
C LEU A 23 1.96 -21.59 13.91
N GLY A 24 0.64 -21.48 13.76
CA GLY A 24 -0.33 -22.12 14.66
C GLY A 24 -0.11 -23.64 14.74
N PHE A 25 0.14 -24.29 13.60
CA PHE A 25 0.49 -25.71 13.56
C PHE A 25 1.82 -26.00 14.29
N ALA A 26 2.86 -25.21 14.06
CA ALA A 26 4.14 -25.36 14.78
C ALA A 26 4.00 -25.21 16.30
N VAL A 27 3.20 -24.23 16.75
CA VAL A 27 2.91 -24.00 18.16
C VAL A 27 2.14 -25.17 18.75
N LEU A 28 1.16 -25.73 18.04
CA LEU A 28 0.44 -26.94 18.49
C LEU A 28 1.40 -28.11 18.71
N LEU A 29 2.31 -28.38 17.77
CA LEU A 29 3.33 -29.43 17.93
C LEU A 29 4.23 -29.19 19.17
N THR A 30 4.53 -27.92 19.45
CA THR A 30 5.37 -27.53 20.60
C THR A 30 4.63 -27.67 21.93
N ILE A 31 3.33 -27.35 21.98
CA ILE A 31 2.51 -27.46 23.19
C ILE A 31 2.32 -28.93 23.58
N PHE A 32 2.04 -29.81 22.62
CA PHE A 32 1.88 -31.25 22.85
C PHE A 32 3.21 -32.00 22.98
N ARG A 33 4.28 -31.33 23.44
CA ARG A 33 5.62 -31.92 23.55
C ARG A 33 5.72 -33.10 24.52
N GLN A 34 4.82 -33.18 25.49
CA GLN A 34 4.76 -34.34 26.41
C GLN A 34 4.17 -35.59 25.74
N GLU A 35 3.31 -35.41 24.74
CA GLU A 35 2.60 -36.50 24.05
C GLU A 35 3.27 -36.91 22.73
N LEU A 36 4.08 -36.02 22.15
CA LEU A 36 4.67 -36.20 20.83
C LEU A 36 6.18 -36.46 20.91
N PRO A 37 6.73 -37.34 20.04
CA PRO A 37 8.17 -37.58 19.96
C PRO A 37 8.96 -36.29 19.74
N LEU A 38 10.17 -36.19 20.32
CA LEU A 38 11.02 -35.01 20.23
C LEU A 38 11.32 -34.59 18.78
N LEU A 39 11.40 -35.56 17.85
CA LEU A 39 11.50 -35.31 16.41
C LEU A 39 10.41 -34.34 15.93
N LEU A 40 9.16 -34.60 16.33
CA LEU A 40 7.99 -33.86 15.88
C LEU A 40 7.79 -32.58 16.69
N SER A 41 7.82 -32.69 18.02
CA SER A 41 7.50 -31.59 18.93
C SER A 41 8.60 -30.53 19.10
N TYR A 42 9.82 -30.83 18.69
CA TYR A 42 10.94 -29.90 18.76
C TYR A 42 11.54 -29.60 17.38
N TYR A 43 12.11 -30.58 16.68
CA TYR A 43 12.87 -30.30 15.45
C TYR A 43 11.98 -29.93 14.26
N ILE A 44 10.93 -30.70 14.02
CA ILE A 44 9.96 -30.39 12.97
C ILE A 44 9.18 -29.13 13.36
N ALA A 45 8.70 -29.02 14.60
CA ALA A 45 8.00 -27.83 15.09
C ALA A 45 8.79 -26.53 14.85
N ASN A 46 10.07 -26.47 15.23
CA ASN A 46 10.88 -25.27 14.99
C ASN A 46 11.16 -25.04 13.50
N GLY A 47 11.34 -26.09 12.69
CA GLY A 47 11.47 -25.95 11.24
C GLY A 47 10.22 -25.38 10.57
N VAL A 48 9.04 -25.87 10.95
CA VAL A 48 7.75 -25.34 10.48
C VAL A 48 7.59 -23.88 10.92
N ALA A 49 7.93 -23.55 12.17
CA ALA A 49 7.91 -22.18 12.65
C ALA A 49 8.86 -21.27 11.85
N ALA A 50 10.07 -21.75 11.53
CA ALA A 50 11.03 -21.00 10.74
C ALA A 50 10.47 -20.61 9.36
N VAL A 51 9.81 -21.54 8.67
CA VAL A 51 9.10 -21.26 7.41
C VAL A 51 7.96 -20.27 7.63
N ALA A 52 7.17 -20.43 8.69
CA ALA A 52 6.06 -19.53 8.98
C ALA A 52 6.51 -18.06 9.06
N TYR A 53 7.62 -17.77 9.74
CA TYR A 53 8.15 -16.40 9.84
C TYR A 53 8.65 -15.85 8.49
N VAL A 54 9.20 -16.71 7.62
CA VAL A 54 9.58 -16.31 6.25
C VAL A 54 8.35 -15.93 5.44
N VAL A 55 7.30 -16.75 5.49
CA VAL A 55 6.03 -16.49 4.80
C VAL A 55 5.36 -15.21 5.32
N LEU A 56 5.34 -14.97 6.64
CA LEU A 56 4.85 -13.73 7.24
C LEU A 56 5.64 -12.50 6.74
N ASN A 57 6.96 -12.61 6.58
CA ASN A 57 7.76 -11.53 6.02
C ASN A 57 7.53 -11.32 4.52
N ARG A 58 7.19 -12.37 3.75
CA ARG A 58 6.77 -12.21 2.35
C ARG A 58 5.48 -11.40 2.23
N ALA A 59 4.55 -11.51 3.19
CA ALA A 59 3.37 -10.65 3.23
C ALA A 59 3.76 -9.16 3.26
N LEU A 60 4.70 -8.78 4.13
CA LEU A 60 5.20 -7.40 4.21
C LEU A 60 5.93 -6.98 2.92
N LYS A 61 6.76 -7.86 2.36
CA LYS A 61 7.46 -7.63 1.08
C LYS A 61 6.49 -7.43 -0.09
N SER A 62 5.36 -8.14 -0.12
CA SER A 62 4.36 -7.98 -1.18
C SER A 62 3.69 -6.60 -1.17
N LEU A 63 3.65 -5.92 -0.02
CA LEU A 63 3.17 -4.55 0.07
C LEU A 63 4.14 -3.55 -0.57
N THR A 64 5.43 -3.88 -0.66
CA THR A 64 6.46 -3.03 -1.27
C THR A 64 6.82 -3.45 -2.68
N THR A 65 6.53 -4.67 -3.10
CA THR A 65 6.84 -5.19 -4.44
C THR A 65 5.59 -5.81 -5.04
N ALA A 66 5.07 -5.21 -6.11
CA ALA A 66 3.93 -5.75 -6.83
C ALA A 66 4.39 -7.02 -7.56
N THR A 67 4.14 -8.18 -6.97
CA THR A 67 4.44 -9.47 -7.61
C THR A 67 3.12 -10.14 -7.96
N PRO A 68 2.67 -10.10 -9.22
CA PRO A 68 1.46 -10.79 -9.61
C PRO A 68 1.66 -12.31 -9.51
N GLY A 69 0.76 -13.01 -8.82
CA GLY A 69 0.77 -14.47 -8.77
C GLY A 69 -0.03 -15.05 -7.59
N PRO A 70 -0.44 -16.33 -7.69
CA PRO A 70 -1.08 -17.03 -6.57
C PRO A 70 -0.08 -17.23 -5.42
N VAL A 71 -0.54 -17.10 -4.17
CA VAL A 71 0.26 -17.43 -2.99
C VAL A 71 0.43 -18.93 -2.89
N ARG A 72 1.67 -19.39 -2.89
CA ARG A 72 2.04 -20.81 -2.74
C ARG A 72 3.34 -20.91 -1.94
N LEU A 73 3.52 -22.04 -1.26
CA LEU A 73 4.84 -22.40 -0.75
C LEU A 73 5.77 -22.63 -1.93
N GLU A 74 6.95 -22.03 -1.84
CA GLU A 74 7.99 -22.11 -2.85
C GLU A 74 8.96 -23.24 -2.50
N VAL A 75 9.77 -23.67 -3.48
CA VAL A 75 10.88 -24.59 -3.25
C VAL A 75 11.85 -24.04 -2.18
N SER A 76 12.00 -22.71 -2.14
CA SER A 76 12.80 -22.02 -1.11
C SER A 76 12.29 -22.29 0.31
N ASP A 77 10.98 -22.43 0.52
CA ASP A 77 10.40 -22.74 1.85
C ASP A 77 10.74 -24.17 2.28
N ALA A 78 10.65 -25.13 1.35
CA ALA A 78 11.02 -26.51 1.61
C ALA A 78 12.52 -26.61 1.94
N LEU A 79 13.37 -25.90 1.19
CA LEU A 79 14.81 -25.84 1.48
C LEU A 79 15.09 -25.23 2.85
N ILE A 80 14.43 -24.13 3.21
CA ILE A 80 14.57 -23.52 4.54
C ILE A 80 14.15 -24.50 5.63
N PHE A 81 13.01 -25.18 5.47
CA PHE A 81 12.56 -26.21 6.41
C PHE A 81 13.62 -27.30 6.61
N PHE A 82 14.07 -27.94 5.53
CA PHE A 82 15.02 -29.04 5.63
C PHE A 82 16.37 -28.59 6.18
N ILE A 83 16.93 -27.49 5.68
CA ILE A 83 18.21 -26.96 6.16
C ILE A 83 18.10 -26.60 7.64
N TYR A 84 17.04 -25.91 8.05
CA TYR A 84 16.84 -25.52 9.44
C TYR A 84 16.70 -26.74 10.35
N THR A 85 15.81 -27.68 10.02
CA THR A 85 15.54 -28.87 10.83
C THR A 85 16.76 -29.78 10.91
N ILE A 86 17.47 -30.01 9.79
CA ILE A 86 18.70 -30.80 9.77
C ILE A 86 19.79 -30.12 10.58
N SER A 87 19.96 -28.79 10.47
CA SER A 87 20.96 -28.05 11.25
C SER A 87 20.69 -28.15 12.74
N LEU A 88 19.44 -27.94 13.17
CA LEU A 88 19.06 -28.05 14.58
C LEU A 88 19.24 -29.48 15.11
N TYR A 89 18.91 -30.50 14.31
CA TYR A 89 19.13 -31.90 14.65
C TYR A 89 20.63 -32.26 14.73
N ALA A 90 21.44 -31.77 13.79
CA ALA A 90 22.88 -31.97 13.77
C ALA A 90 23.55 -31.31 14.99
N LEU A 91 23.12 -30.11 15.39
CA LEU A 91 23.58 -29.46 16.62
C LEU A 91 23.30 -30.33 17.85
N ASP A 92 22.12 -30.95 17.94
CA ASP A 92 21.80 -31.85 19.05
C ASP A 92 22.67 -33.13 19.05
N ARG A 93 23.00 -33.66 17.88
CA ARG A 93 23.71 -34.94 17.76
C ARG A 93 25.22 -34.82 17.89
N TRP A 94 25.79 -33.73 17.39
CA TRP A 94 27.24 -33.56 17.23
C TRP A 94 27.87 -32.63 18.26
N ILE A 95 27.10 -31.73 18.89
CA ILE A 95 27.60 -30.97 20.05
C ILE A 95 27.30 -31.77 21.31
N THR A 96 28.34 -32.09 22.06
CA THR A 96 28.27 -32.86 23.31
C THR A 96 28.60 -31.99 24.52
N GLY A 97 28.10 -32.38 25.70
CA GLY A 97 28.36 -31.67 26.96
C GLY A 97 27.44 -30.47 27.19
N GLU A 98 27.81 -29.62 28.15
CA GLU A 98 26.99 -28.51 28.66
C GLU A 98 26.66 -27.44 27.59
N PHE A 99 27.48 -27.34 26.54
CA PHE A 99 27.25 -26.37 25.45
C PHE A 99 26.14 -26.76 24.48
N LYS A 100 25.66 -28.02 24.52
CA LYS A 100 24.67 -28.54 23.59
C LYS A 100 23.37 -27.73 23.60
N ASP A 101 22.81 -27.49 24.78
CA ASP A 101 21.52 -26.79 24.89
C ASP A 101 21.64 -25.29 24.64
N VAL A 102 22.78 -24.69 25.00
CA VAL A 102 23.13 -23.32 24.66
C VAL A 102 23.24 -23.15 23.13
N ALA A 103 23.89 -24.09 22.44
CA ALA A 103 24.06 -24.03 20.99
C ALA A 103 22.72 -24.12 20.25
N LYS A 104 21.83 -25.03 20.65
CA LYS A 104 20.47 -25.12 20.08
C LYS A 104 19.66 -23.86 20.32
N THR A 105 19.68 -23.35 21.55
CA THR A 105 18.96 -22.11 21.92
C THR A 105 19.49 -20.92 21.14
N GLY A 106 20.82 -20.82 21.03
CA GLY A 106 21.52 -19.82 20.23
C GLY A 106 21.12 -19.88 18.77
N PHE A 107 21.11 -21.07 18.15
CA PHE A 107 20.70 -21.25 16.76
C PHE A 107 19.27 -20.75 16.50
N VAL A 108 18.30 -21.19 17.31
CA VAL A 108 16.91 -20.75 17.19
C VAL A 108 16.81 -19.23 17.38
N SER A 109 17.49 -18.70 18.39
CA SER A 109 17.42 -17.27 18.72
C SER A 109 18.06 -16.37 17.67
N VAL A 110 19.21 -16.76 17.11
CA VAL A 110 19.89 -16.04 16.02
C VAL A 110 19.00 -16.00 14.78
N TRP A 111 18.38 -17.13 14.42
CA TRP A 111 17.40 -17.15 13.32
C TRP A 111 16.26 -16.16 13.57
N MET A 112 15.73 -16.11 14.79
CA MET A 112 14.64 -15.21 15.15
C MET A 112 15.05 -13.73 15.14
N VAL A 113 16.29 -13.42 15.51
CA VAL A 113 16.86 -12.07 15.37
C VAL A 113 16.93 -11.67 13.89
N LEU A 114 17.48 -12.53 13.03
CA LEU A 114 17.63 -12.26 11.59
C LEU A 114 16.28 -12.09 10.90
N ILE A 115 15.32 -12.99 11.16
CA ILE A 115 13.99 -12.90 10.55
C ILE A 115 13.22 -11.69 11.05
N SER A 116 13.42 -11.29 12.32
CA SER A 116 12.79 -10.10 12.86
C SER A 116 13.39 -8.83 12.27
N TYR A 117 14.71 -8.78 12.08
CA TYR A 117 15.38 -7.69 11.38
C TYR A 117 14.88 -7.53 9.95
N LEU A 118 14.70 -8.63 9.21
CA LEU A 118 14.13 -8.59 7.86
C LEU A 118 12.70 -8.02 7.84
N GLY A 119 11.87 -8.43 8.80
CA GLY A 119 10.51 -7.87 8.95
C GLY A 119 10.52 -6.37 9.24
N ALA A 120 11.41 -5.91 10.14
CA ALA A 120 11.60 -4.49 10.42
C ALA A 120 12.01 -3.72 9.16
N LYS A 121 12.94 -4.26 8.37
CA LYS A 121 13.37 -3.66 7.10
C LYS A 121 12.20 -3.50 6.12
N TYR A 122 11.36 -4.52 5.96
CA TYR A 122 10.18 -4.39 5.08
C TYR A 122 9.18 -3.36 5.60
N CYS A 123 8.94 -3.29 6.91
CA CYS A 123 8.10 -2.26 7.50
C CYS A 123 8.64 -0.83 7.25
N LEU A 124 9.96 -0.62 7.32
CA LEU A 124 10.58 0.67 6.99
C LEU A 124 10.45 1.01 5.50
N GLN A 125 10.61 0.03 4.60
CA GLN A 125 10.38 0.24 3.16
C GLN A 125 8.91 0.61 2.86
N ILE A 126 7.94 0.02 3.58
CA ILE A 126 6.52 0.43 3.49
C ILE A 126 6.36 1.88 3.95
N HIS A 127 7.01 2.26 5.05
CA HIS A 127 6.97 3.65 5.55
C HIS A 127 7.54 4.64 4.52
N GLU A 128 8.71 4.36 3.95
CA GLU A 128 9.34 5.21 2.94
C GLU A 128 8.49 5.35 1.69
N ARG A 129 7.84 4.25 1.26
CA ARG A 129 7.02 4.25 0.04
C ARG A 129 5.68 4.94 0.18
N PHE A 130 5.01 4.77 1.32
CA PHE A 130 3.63 5.22 1.53
C PHE A 130 3.46 6.31 2.58
N GLY A 131 4.55 6.77 3.23
CA GLY A 131 4.52 7.79 4.27
C GLY A 131 3.80 7.39 5.57
N MET A 132 3.51 6.09 5.76
CA MET A 132 2.66 5.63 6.86
C MET A 132 3.42 5.52 8.18
N LYS A 133 3.07 6.33 9.20
CA LYS A 133 3.69 6.27 10.53
C LYS A 133 3.49 4.91 11.21
N LEU A 134 2.35 4.26 10.99
CA LEU A 134 2.06 2.94 11.54
C LEU A 134 3.05 1.87 11.04
N ALA A 135 3.48 1.95 9.78
CA ALA A 135 4.49 1.04 9.23
C ALA A 135 5.83 1.16 9.98
N ARG A 136 6.25 2.39 10.30
CA ARG A 136 7.45 2.63 11.13
C ARG A 136 7.29 2.09 12.55
N ASN A 137 6.13 2.33 13.18
CA ASN A 137 5.86 1.80 14.51
C ASN A 137 5.84 0.26 14.51
N PHE A 138 5.34 -0.35 13.43
CA PHE A 138 5.37 -1.79 13.27
C PHE A 138 6.80 -2.32 13.15
N ALA A 139 7.70 -1.59 12.47
CA ALA A 139 9.13 -1.92 12.44
C ALA A 139 9.74 -1.97 13.85
N TYR A 140 9.37 -1.04 14.74
CA TYR A 140 9.83 -1.06 16.14
C TYR A 140 9.36 -2.30 16.90
N LEU A 141 8.17 -2.84 16.61
CA LEU A 141 7.73 -4.11 17.21
C LEU A 141 8.62 -5.28 16.76
N PHE A 142 9.04 -5.31 15.49
CA PHE A 142 9.99 -6.31 15.02
C PHE A 142 11.37 -6.17 15.67
N VAL A 143 11.86 -4.94 15.86
CA VAL A 143 13.11 -4.67 16.59
C VAL A 143 12.98 -5.11 18.06
N ALA A 144 11.85 -4.85 18.71
CA ALA A 144 11.61 -5.31 20.08
C ALA A 144 11.66 -6.84 20.19
N VAL A 145 11.07 -7.57 19.24
CA VAL A 145 11.19 -9.04 19.17
C VAL A 145 12.65 -9.46 19.01
N ALA A 146 13.42 -8.82 18.12
CA ALA A 146 14.84 -9.12 17.95
C ALA A 146 15.63 -8.91 19.25
N ILE A 147 15.35 -7.83 20.00
CA ILE A 147 15.99 -7.56 21.30
C ILE A 147 15.63 -8.65 22.32
N LEU A 148 14.38 -9.10 22.38
CA LEU A 148 13.97 -10.17 23.30
C LEU A 148 14.67 -11.50 22.98
N TRP A 149 14.82 -11.85 21.70
CA TRP A 149 15.57 -13.03 21.28
C TRP A 149 17.07 -12.88 21.51
N LEU A 150 17.64 -11.69 21.39
CA LEU A 150 19.02 -11.43 21.81
C LEU A 150 19.18 -11.60 23.32
N GLY A 151 18.22 -11.12 24.11
CA GLY A 151 18.13 -11.36 25.54
C GLY A 151 18.06 -12.85 25.88
N ARG A 152 17.37 -13.66 25.06
CA ARG A 152 17.32 -15.12 25.20
C ARG A 152 18.70 -15.77 25.05
N ILE A 153 19.52 -15.30 24.10
CA ILE A 153 20.91 -15.75 23.92
C ILE A 153 21.73 -15.42 25.17
N LEU A 154 21.63 -14.19 25.66
CA LEU A 154 22.35 -13.77 26.87
C LEU A 154 21.91 -14.56 28.10
N ALA A 155 20.62 -14.82 28.27
CA ALA A 155 20.10 -15.66 29.36
C ALA A 155 20.61 -17.10 29.29
N ALA A 156 20.72 -17.67 28.08
CA ALA A 156 21.31 -18.99 27.88
C ALA A 156 22.81 -19.04 28.23
N LEU A 157 23.56 -18.01 27.86
CA LEU A 157 25.00 -17.95 28.11
C LEU A 157 25.35 -17.68 29.58
N LEU A 158 24.66 -16.72 30.21
CA LEU A 158 25.03 -16.20 31.53
C LEU A 158 24.33 -16.93 32.69
N VAL A 159 23.10 -17.40 32.47
CA VAL A 159 22.24 -17.97 33.53
C VAL A 159 21.89 -19.44 33.23
N GLN A 160 22.40 -20.02 32.13
CA GLN A 160 22.18 -21.42 31.73
C GLN A 160 20.69 -21.81 31.60
N VAL A 161 19.82 -20.83 31.37
CA VAL A 161 18.42 -21.07 31.02
C VAL A 161 18.39 -21.37 29.53
N THR A 162 18.06 -22.60 29.12
CA THR A 162 18.21 -23.03 27.71
C THR A 162 16.92 -23.63 27.15
N HIS A 163 15.99 -24.10 27.96
CA HIS A 163 14.73 -24.61 27.47
C HIS A 163 13.63 -23.54 27.49
N ALA A 164 12.65 -23.70 26.60
CA ALA A 164 11.51 -22.80 26.56
C ALA A 164 10.66 -22.88 27.84
N PHE A 165 10.58 -24.07 28.44
CA PHE A 165 9.76 -24.36 29.62
C PHE A 165 10.52 -24.26 30.95
N ASP A 166 11.73 -23.67 30.95
CA ASP A 166 12.47 -23.42 32.19
C ASP A 166 11.70 -22.45 33.10
N THR A 167 11.65 -22.75 34.40
CA THR A 167 10.84 -22.00 35.39
C THR A 167 11.50 -20.72 35.90
N ALA A 168 12.73 -20.43 35.45
CA ALA A 168 13.47 -19.24 35.85
C ALA A 168 12.70 -17.95 35.51
N LEU A 169 12.65 -17.00 36.44
CA LEU A 169 11.89 -15.74 36.28
C LEU A 169 12.24 -15.01 34.98
N ILE A 170 13.54 -14.92 34.65
CA ILE A 170 14.00 -14.26 33.42
C ILE A 170 13.46 -14.93 32.15
N ASN A 171 13.35 -16.26 32.14
CA ASN A 171 12.79 -17.02 31.02
C ASN A 171 11.31 -16.70 30.85
N THR A 172 10.55 -16.77 31.94
CA THR A 172 9.12 -16.47 31.96
C THR A 172 8.83 -15.05 31.46
N LEU A 173 9.61 -14.06 31.93
CA LEU A 173 9.46 -12.67 31.48
C LEU A 173 9.75 -12.50 29.99
N ILE A 174 10.82 -13.14 29.47
CA ILE A 174 11.14 -13.11 28.04
C ILE A 174 10.01 -13.73 27.21
N TRP A 175 9.50 -14.91 27.58
CA TRP A 175 8.43 -15.58 26.83
C TRP A 175 7.11 -14.82 26.88
N VAL A 176 6.73 -14.28 28.04
CA VAL A 176 5.54 -13.41 28.16
C VAL A 176 5.69 -12.18 27.28
N ALA A 177 6.86 -11.52 27.28
CA ALA A 177 7.11 -10.38 26.42
C ALA A 177 7.05 -10.74 24.93
N ILE A 178 7.67 -11.86 24.51
CA ILE A 178 7.61 -12.36 23.13
C ILE A 178 6.16 -12.64 22.73
N PHE A 179 5.38 -13.26 23.61
CA PHE A 179 3.98 -13.58 23.38
C PHE A 179 3.12 -12.32 23.21
N VAL A 180 3.22 -11.37 24.14
CA VAL A 180 2.47 -10.11 24.10
C VAL A 180 2.82 -9.31 22.86
N VAL A 181 4.11 -9.13 22.57
CA VAL A 181 4.56 -8.42 21.35
C VAL A 181 4.08 -9.18 20.10
N GLY A 182 4.10 -10.51 20.12
CA GLY A 182 3.55 -11.37 19.07
C GLY A 182 2.08 -11.08 18.78
N ILE A 183 1.21 -11.06 19.80
CA ILE A 183 -0.21 -10.71 19.67
C ILE A 183 -0.37 -9.32 19.04
N VAL A 184 0.36 -8.33 19.55
CA VAL A 184 0.30 -6.97 19.03
C VAL A 184 0.69 -6.93 17.55
N LYS A 185 1.72 -7.68 17.12
CA LYS A 185 2.09 -7.78 15.70
C LYS A 185 0.95 -8.33 14.84
N TYR A 186 0.24 -9.35 15.32
CA TYR A 186 -0.92 -9.92 14.61
C TYR A 186 -2.09 -8.94 14.49
N MET A 187 -2.30 -8.07 15.48
CA MET A 187 -3.33 -7.03 15.44
C MET A 187 -2.96 -5.82 14.57
N VAL A 188 -1.68 -5.44 14.56
CA VAL A 188 -1.19 -4.27 13.81
C VAL A 188 -1.17 -4.51 12.30
N PHE A 189 -0.95 -5.75 11.84
CA PHE A 189 -0.92 -6.03 10.40
C PHE A 189 -2.24 -5.73 9.67
N PRO A 190 -3.42 -6.19 10.12
CA PRO A 190 -4.70 -5.77 9.52
C PRO A 190 -4.91 -4.26 9.55
N LEU A 191 -4.51 -3.58 10.64
CA LEU A 191 -4.62 -2.13 10.75
C LEU A 191 -3.75 -1.41 9.70
N LEU A 192 -2.54 -1.93 9.44
CA LEU A 192 -1.66 -1.45 8.38
C LEU A 192 -2.34 -1.54 7.00
N LEU A 193 -3.00 -2.65 6.71
CA LEU A 193 -3.71 -2.84 5.44
C LEU A 193 -4.90 -1.88 5.30
N LEU A 194 -5.66 -1.68 6.37
CA LEU A 194 -6.78 -0.74 6.40
C LEU A 194 -6.30 0.70 6.13
N GLN A 195 -5.24 1.13 6.82
CA GLN A 195 -4.68 2.47 6.64
C GLN A 195 -4.15 2.67 5.21
N LYS A 196 -3.47 1.68 4.64
CA LYS A 196 -2.99 1.74 3.25
C LYS A 196 -4.15 1.88 2.27
N ASN A 197 -5.21 1.08 2.43
CA ASN A 197 -6.39 1.13 1.57
C ASN A 197 -7.12 2.48 1.68
N GLU A 198 -7.22 3.03 2.89
CA GLU A 198 -7.80 4.36 3.10
C GLU A 198 -6.98 5.46 2.42
N ASN A 199 -5.64 5.43 2.55
CA ASN A 199 -4.76 6.37 1.87
C ASN A 199 -4.90 6.30 0.34
N ASP A 200 -4.92 5.08 -0.23
CA ASP A 200 -5.15 4.86 -1.67
C ASP A 200 -6.49 5.46 -2.12
N LYS A 201 -7.57 5.25 -1.35
CA LYS A 201 -8.90 5.81 -1.66
C LYS A 201 -8.92 7.32 -1.57
N GLN A 202 -8.32 7.91 -0.54
CA GLN A 202 -8.23 9.36 -0.38
C GLN A 202 -7.44 9.99 -1.54
N GLU A 203 -6.34 9.38 -1.98
CA GLU A 203 -5.58 9.86 -3.12
C GLU A 203 -6.38 9.80 -4.42
N GLN A 204 -7.11 8.71 -4.65
CA GLN A 204 -8.01 8.57 -5.80
C GLN A 204 -9.11 9.62 -5.81
N LEU A 205 -9.74 9.86 -4.66
CA LEU A 205 -10.78 10.89 -4.51
C LEU A 205 -10.22 12.31 -4.72
N ARG A 206 -9.02 12.60 -4.20
CA ARG A 206 -8.35 13.88 -4.45
C ARG A 206 -8.07 14.08 -5.93
N LYS A 207 -7.60 13.05 -6.63
CA LYS A 207 -7.36 13.10 -8.08
C LYS A 207 -8.66 13.28 -8.87
N SER A 208 -9.75 12.60 -8.51
CA SER A 208 -11.04 12.77 -9.19
C SER A 208 -11.63 14.16 -8.95
N LEU A 209 -11.55 14.67 -7.72
CA LEU A 209 -11.99 16.03 -7.39
C LEU A 209 -11.19 17.09 -8.14
N ALA A 210 -9.86 16.96 -8.21
CA ALA A 210 -9.02 17.88 -8.97
C ALA A 210 -9.39 17.92 -10.46
N ARG A 211 -9.68 16.76 -11.06
CA ARG A 211 -10.14 16.66 -12.46
C ARG A 211 -11.52 17.28 -12.67
N ALA A 212 -12.46 17.00 -11.77
CA ALA A 212 -13.81 17.57 -11.81
C ALA A 212 -13.78 19.09 -11.68
N ASN A 213 -13.03 19.61 -10.71
CA ASN A 213 -12.91 21.06 -10.50
C ASN A 213 -12.31 21.76 -11.73
N LYS A 214 -11.23 21.22 -12.31
CA LYS A 214 -10.66 21.73 -13.56
C LYS A 214 -11.69 21.77 -14.70
N THR A 215 -12.54 20.75 -14.80
CA THR A 215 -13.60 20.67 -15.82
C THR A 215 -14.68 21.72 -15.58
N VAL A 216 -15.14 21.88 -14.33
CA VAL A 216 -16.14 22.90 -13.94
C VAL A 216 -15.60 24.31 -14.19
N THR A 217 -14.38 24.62 -13.75
CA THR A 217 -13.75 25.93 -13.98
C THR A 217 -13.61 26.22 -15.48
N SER A 218 -13.17 25.24 -16.27
CA SER A 218 -13.09 25.40 -17.73
C SER A 218 -14.47 25.62 -18.36
N SER A 219 -15.49 24.91 -17.91
CA SER A 219 -16.86 25.03 -18.45
C SER A 219 -17.45 26.40 -18.12
N ALA A 220 -17.27 26.88 -16.88
CA ALA A 220 -17.70 28.21 -16.46
C ALA A 220 -16.98 29.31 -17.25
N LEU A 221 -15.67 29.15 -17.48
CA LEU A 221 -14.88 30.08 -18.30
C LEU A 221 -15.36 30.09 -19.75
N THR A 222 -15.56 28.92 -20.37
CA THR A 222 -16.06 28.82 -21.75
C THR A 222 -17.45 29.45 -21.88
N ALA A 223 -18.34 29.23 -20.91
CA ALA A 223 -19.66 29.87 -20.90
C ALA A 223 -19.56 31.39 -20.76
N SER A 224 -18.65 31.91 -19.92
CA SER A 224 -18.40 33.35 -19.79
C SER A 224 -17.84 33.95 -21.07
N ILE A 225 -16.87 33.29 -21.71
CA ILE A 225 -16.30 33.72 -22.99
C ILE A 225 -17.38 33.74 -24.08
N ALA A 226 -18.19 32.68 -24.17
CA ALA A 226 -19.29 32.65 -25.14
C ALA A 226 -20.26 33.80 -24.90
N HIS A 227 -20.63 34.06 -23.64
CA HIS A 227 -21.54 35.14 -23.30
C HIS A 227 -20.95 36.53 -23.58
N GLU A 228 -19.70 36.77 -23.20
CA GLU A 228 -18.99 38.03 -23.43
C GLU A 228 -18.67 38.28 -24.91
N LEU A 229 -18.41 37.25 -25.72
CA LEU A 229 -18.21 37.38 -27.16
C LEU A 229 -19.53 37.62 -27.91
N ASN A 230 -20.64 37.05 -27.44
CA ASN A 230 -21.94 37.23 -28.08
C ASN A 230 -22.49 38.67 -27.89
N GLN A 231 -22.07 39.38 -26.83
CA GLN A 231 -22.45 40.78 -26.57
C GLN A 231 -22.00 41.77 -27.68
N PRO A 232 -20.70 41.88 -28.03
CA PRO A 232 -20.25 42.77 -29.10
C PRO A 232 -20.72 42.31 -30.48
N LEU A 233 -20.89 40.99 -30.71
CA LEU A 233 -21.47 40.50 -31.96
C LEU A 233 -22.92 40.96 -32.13
N ALA A 234 -23.74 40.86 -31.08
CA ALA A 234 -25.11 41.37 -31.11
C ALA A 234 -25.15 42.89 -31.37
N ALA A 235 -24.27 43.65 -30.73
CA ALA A 235 -24.14 45.10 -30.96
C ALA A 235 -23.71 45.43 -32.40
N MET A 236 -22.70 44.75 -32.94
CA MET A 236 -22.26 44.89 -34.32
C MET A 236 -23.37 44.57 -35.31
N ARG A 237 -24.17 43.52 -35.06
CA ARG A 237 -25.31 43.15 -35.90
C ARG A 237 -26.36 44.27 -35.91
N ILE A 238 -26.74 44.78 -34.73
CA ILE A 238 -27.70 45.88 -34.61
C ILE A 238 -27.18 47.13 -35.34
N ASN A 239 -25.93 47.52 -35.10
CA ASN A 239 -25.34 48.70 -35.74
C ASN A 239 -25.28 48.55 -37.27
N SER A 240 -24.91 47.37 -37.78
CA SER A 240 -24.88 47.10 -39.22
C SER A 240 -26.28 47.12 -39.83
N GLN A 241 -27.30 46.57 -39.14
CA GLN A 241 -28.69 46.63 -39.56
C GLN A 241 -29.24 48.06 -39.58
N VAL A 242 -28.90 48.89 -38.59
CA VAL A 242 -29.27 50.31 -38.53
C VAL A 242 -28.61 51.08 -39.69
N LEU A 243 -27.32 50.83 -39.94
CA LEU A 243 -26.58 51.47 -41.02
C LEU A 243 -27.14 51.08 -42.40
N LEU A 244 -27.48 49.80 -42.62
CA LEU A 244 -28.15 49.33 -43.84
C LEU A 244 -29.48 50.08 -44.07
N LYS A 245 -30.34 50.17 -43.05
CA LYS A 245 -31.61 50.90 -43.16
C LYS A 245 -31.41 52.39 -43.48
N ALA A 246 -30.40 53.02 -42.90
CA ALA A 246 -30.08 54.42 -43.16
C ALA A 246 -29.58 54.64 -44.61
N LEU A 247 -28.75 53.73 -45.13
CA LEU A 247 -28.26 53.75 -46.50
C LEU A 247 -29.40 53.52 -47.52
N GLU A 248 -30.32 52.59 -47.23
CA GLU A 248 -31.51 52.33 -48.05
C GLU A 248 -32.43 53.57 -48.11
N ALA A 249 -32.64 54.25 -46.97
CA ALA A 249 -33.41 55.50 -46.93
C ALA A 249 -32.75 56.64 -47.74
N GLN A 250 -31.41 56.75 -47.73
CA GLN A 250 -30.66 57.70 -48.55
C GLN A 250 -30.74 57.39 -50.05
N GLN A 251 -30.69 56.11 -50.44
CA GLN A 251 -30.85 55.70 -51.84
C GLN A 251 -32.21 56.06 -52.43
N THR A 252 -33.24 56.16 -51.58
CA THR A 252 -34.60 56.54 -51.99
C THR A 252 -34.73 58.06 -52.25
N SER A 253 -33.74 58.85 -51.79
CA SER A 253 -33.73 60.32 -51.84
C SER A 253 -32.80 60.85 -52.95
N ALA A 254 -33.07 60.54 -54.22
CA ALA A 254 -32.59 61.19 -55.47
C ALA A 254 -31.10 61.62 -55.66
N GLN A 255 -30.17 61.31 -54.74
CA GLN A 255 -28.74 61.61 -54.84
C GLN A 255 -27.92 60.39 -54.35
N ALA A 256 -28.01 59.28 -55.07
CA ALA A 256 -27.23 58.07 -54.78
C ALA A 256 -26.24 57.80 -55.92
N GLY A 257 -24.98 58.22 -55.73
CA GLY A 257 -23.86 57.81 -56.58
C GLY A 257 -23.32 56.42 -56.19
N GLY A 258 -22.46 55.84 -57.04
CA GLY A 258 -21.90 54.48 -56.89
C GLY A 258 -21.25 54.15 -55.54
N ALA A 259 -20.76 55.16 -54.80
CA ALA A 259 -20.20 54.99 -53.45
C ALA A 259 -21.22 54.48 -52.40
N SER A 260 -22.51 54.79 -52.57
CA SER A 260 -23.58 54.28 -51.68
C SER A 260 -23.83 52.78 -51.88
N LEU A 261 -23.66 52.28 -53.11
CA LEU A 261 -23.81 50.86 -53.44
C LEU A 261 -22.65 50.03 -52.87
N GLU A 262 -21.41 50.51 -53.00
CA GLU A 262 -20.23 49.86 -52.40
C GLU A 262 -20.29 49.84 -50.86
N MET A 263 -20.74 50.93 -50.22
CA MET A 263 -20.93 50.96 -48.78
C MET A 263 -21.99 49.94 -48.34
N THR A 264 -23.07 49.80 -49.11
CA THR A 264 -24.13 48.82 -48.82
C THR A 264 -23.61 47.38 -48.92
N SER A 265 -22.78 47.05 -49.92
CA SER A 265 -22.17 45.71 -50.00
C SER A 265 -21.23 45.43 -48.84
N ILE A 266 -20.38 46.39 -48.47
CA ILE A 266 -19.45 46.23 -47.33
C ILE A 266 -20.20 45.97 -46.02
N VAL A 267 -21.30 46.71 -45.78
CA VAL A 267 -22.11 46.51 -44.57
C VAL A 267 -22.81 45.15 -44.57
N ARG A 268 -23.23 44.62 -45.73
CA ARG A 268 -23.77 43.26 -45.83
C ARG A 268 -22.72 42.20 -45.54
N ASP A 269 -21.50 42.37 -46.04
CA ASP A 269 -20.40 41.43 -45.78
C ASP A 269 -20.07 41.38 -44.28
N ILE A 270 -20.01 42.55 -43.62
CA ILE A 270 -19.83 42.63 -42.16
C ILE A 270 -20.96 41.91 -41.41
N LEU A 271 -22.19 42.00 -41.89
CA LEU A 271 -23.36 41.37 -41.27
C LEU A 271 -23.31 39.84 -41.44
N GLN A 272 -22.91 39.37 -42.62
CA GLN A 272 -22.72 37.95 -42.90
C GLN A 272 -21.58 37.35 -42.06
N ASP A 273 -20.45 38.06 -41.95
CA ASP A 273 -19.33 37.62 -41.12
C ASP A 273 -19.68 37.60 -39.62
N ASN A 274 -20.49 38.57 -39.16
CA ASN A 274 -21.00 38.60 -37.80
C ASN A 274 -21.92 37.41 -37.48
N GLU A 275 -22.84 37.07 -38.38
CA GLU A 275 -23.70 35.90 -38.21
C GLU A 275 -22.90 34.60 -38.19
N ARG A 276 -21.89 34.49 -39.05
CA ARG A 276 -20.99 33.34 -39.06
C ARG A 276 -20.20 33.23 -37.75
N ALA A 277 -19.69 34.34 -37.23
CA ALA A 277 -18.98 34.36 -35.94
C ALA A 277 -19.91 33.96 -34.78
N SER A 278 -21.17 34.40 -34.78
CA SER A 278 -22.17 34.04 -33.75
C SER A 278 -22.56 32.55 -33.80
N GLN A 279 -22.56 31.92 -34.96
CA GLN A 279 -22.83 30.47 -35.10
C GLN A 279 -21.69 29.56 -34.67
N ILE A 280 -20.45 30.08 -34.61
CA ILE A 280 -19.25 29.31 -34.21
C ILE A 280 -19.12 29.24 -32.68
N ILE A 281 -19.63 30.25 -31.98
CA ILE A 281 -19.58 30.40 -30.51
C ILE A 281 -20.71 29.60 -29.87
#